data_AF-A0A8X7UFJ6-F1
#
_entry.id   AF-A0A8X7UFJ6-F1
#
_cell.length_a   1.000
_cell.length_b   1.000
_cell.length_c   1.000
_cell.angle_alpha   90.00
_cell.angle_beta   90.00
_cell.angle_gamma   90.00
#
_symmetry.space_group_name_H-M   'P 1'
#
loop_
_entity.id
_entity.type
_entity.pdbx_description
1 polymer ?
#
loop_
_entity_poly.entity_id
_entity_poly.type
_entity_poly.pdbx_seq_one_letter_code
_entity_poly.pdbx_strand_id
1 'polypeptide(L)'
;MLGAVPALLTYYWRAKMPETARYTSLVAKDPEKATSDMSKVLDVDIEAGFAKNDQARVSSDEFGLFSKKFLRRHGLHLLGTATTWFLLDIAFYSQNLFQKDIFTTIGWLPSAKTMNAIQELYQIAKAQTLIALCGTVPGYWFTVALIDWMGRFKIQVLGFSFMTASLIGLAIPYHHWTLPHNRIGFVVLYSLTFFFCNFGPNATTFIVPAEIFPARLRATCHGISAASGKAGAMVGSFGFAALVKAVGMKTTLLIMAGISFVGLLFSFLVPEPNGKSLEELSGEAEPEKI
;
A
#
# COMPACT_ATOMS: atom_id res chain seq x y z
N MET A 1 11.33 -27.13 -5.36
CA MET A 1 10.50 -27.64 -4.23
C MET A 1 10.93 -27.15 -2.85
N LEU A 2 12.04 -26.42 -2.70
CA LEU A 2 12.43 -25.78 -1.43
C LEU A 2 11.45 -24.68 -0.94
N GLY A 3 10.70 -24.05 -1.85
CA GLY A 3 9.69 -23.03 -1.49
C GLY A 3 8.44 -23.55 -0.78
N ALA A 4 8.21 -24.87 -0.76
CA ALA A 4 7.08 -25.47 -0.04
C ALA A 4 7.29 -25.48 1.49
N VAL A 5 8.56 -25.51 1.93
CA VAL A 5 8.89 -25.57 3.36
C VAL A 5 8.47 -24.30 4.11
N PRO A 6 8.79 -23.07 3.64
CA PRO A 6 8.28 -21.84 4.28
C PRO A 6 6.74 -21.75 4.26
N ALA A 7 6.10 -22.23 3.19
CA ALA A 7 4.65 -22.20 3.06
C ALA A 7 3.95 -23.11 4.08
N LEU A 8 4.45 -24.34 4.26
CA LEU A 8 3.95 -25.29 5.26
C LEU A 8 4.18 -24.78 6.69
N LEU A 9 5.36 -24.20 6.96
CA LEU A 9 5.65 -23.59 8.27
C LEU A 9 4.67 -22.45 8.58
N THR A 10 4.41 -21.59 7.59
CA THR A 10 3.47 -20.47 7.72
C THR A 10 2.06 -20.97 7.99
N TYR A 11 1.61 -22.02 7.29
CA TYR A 11 0.30 -22.62 7.52
C TYR A 11 0.18 -23.19 8.93
N TYR A 12 1.18 -23.94 9.39
CA TYR A 12 1.18 -24.54 10.73
C TYR A 12 1.11 -23.49 11.84
N TRP A 13 1.92 -22.42 11.73
CA TRP A 13 1.89 -21.34 12.72
C TRP A 13 0.60 -20.54 12.67
N ARG A 14 0.07 -20.25 11.49
CA ARG A 14 -1.20 -19.52 11.33
C ARG A 14 -2.40 -20.30 11.85
N ALA A 15 -2.39 -21.63 11.74
CA ALA A 15 -3.43 -22.49 12.30
C ALA A 15 -3.37 -22.60 13.83
N LYS A 16 -2.22 -22.30 14.45
CA LYS A 16 -2.01 -22.33 15.90
C LYS A 16 -2.12 -20.97 16.58
N MET A 17 -2.05 -19.87 15.83
CA MET A 17 -2.19 -18.53 16.39
C MET A 17 -3.64 -18.30 16.84
N PRO A 18 -3.88 -17.98 18.13
CA PRO A 18 -5.20 -17.56 18.58
C PRO A 18 -5.61 -16.28 17.87
N GLU A 19 -6.92 -16.13 17.63
CA GLU A 19 -7.48 -14.92 17.07
C GLU A 19 -7.20 -13.72 17.97
N THR A 20 -7.16 -12.52 17.39
CA THR A 20 -6.93 -11.31 18.18
C THR A 20 -8.01 -11.17 19.26
N ALA A 21 -7.60 -10.89 20.50
CA ALA A 21 -8.52 -10.79 21.63
C ALA A 21 -9.64 -9.77 21.42
N ARG A 22 -9.36 -8.69 20.68
CA ARG A 22 -10.35 -7.72 20.22
C ARG A 22 -11.44 -8.36 19.35
N TYR A 23 -11.06 -9.23 18.41
CA TYR A 23 -12.04 -9.95 17.59
C TYR A 23 -12.87 -10.93 18.45
N THR A 24 -12.22 -11.72 19.30
CA THR A 24 -12.89 -12.70 20.16
C THR A 24 -13.89 -12.04 21.12
N SER A 25 -13.51 -10.91 21.73
CA SER A 25 -14.37 -10.16 22.64
C SER A 25 -15.49 -9.40 21.90
N LEU A 26 -15.15 -8.59 20.89
CA LEU A 26 -16.09 -7.61 20.31
C LEU A 26 -16.93 -8.16 19.14
N VAL A 27 -16.43 -9.20 18.46
CA VAL A 27 -17.06 -9.79 17.27
C VAL A 27 -17.60 -11.19 17.57
N ALA A 28 -16.78 -12.09 18.11
CA ALA A 28 -17.24 -13.42 18.51
C ALA A 28 -18.09 -13.41 19.79
N LYS A 29 -18.17 -12.25 20.46
CA LYS A 29 -18.95 -12.00 21.67
C LYS A 29 -18.57 -12.90 22.85
N ASP A 30 -17.31 -13.32 22.91
CA ASP A 30 -16.75 -14.22 23.95
C ASP A 30 -15.61 -13.52 24.72
N PRO A 31 -15.94 -12.67 25.72
CA PRO A 31 -14.94 -11.92 26.48
C PRO A 31 -14.09 -12.82 27.39
N GLU A 32 -14.60 -13.99 27.80
CA GLU A 32 -13.89 -14.91 28.68
C GLU A 32 -12.77 -15.64 27.94
N LYS A 33 -13.04 -16.09 26.70
CA LYS A 33 -12.00 -16.63 25.83
C LYS A 33 -10.97 -15.58 25.42
N ALA A 34 -11.41 -14.35 25.13
CA ALA A 34 -10.48 -13.24 24.84
C ALA A 34 -9.52 -12.97 26.02
N THR A 35 -10.04 -12.99 27.24
CA THR A 35 -9.25 -12.78 28.46
C THR A 35 -8.26 -13.92 28.71
N SER A 36 -8.70 -15.18 28.54
CA SER A 36 -7.84 -16.38 28.64
C SER A 36 -6.73 -16.39 27.59
N ASP A 37 -7.04 -16.00 26.35
CA ASP A 37 -6.06 -16.00 25.27
C ASP A 37 -5.08 -14.83 25.42
N MET A 38 -5.51 -13.67 25.97
CA MET A 38 -4.62 -12.57 26.33
C MET A 38 -3.71 -12.89 27.52
N SER A 39 -4.23 -13.51 28.58
CA SER A 39 -3.41 -13.82 29.76
C SER A 39 -2.27 -14.77 29.41
N LYS A 40 -2.51 -15.73 28.52
CA LYS A 40 -1.47 -16.63 27.99
C LYS A 40 -0.39 -15.92 27.16
N VAL A 41 -0.73 -14.82 26.48
CA VAL A 41 0.18 -14.11 25.58
C VAL A 41 0.92 -12.98 26.29
N LEU A 42 0.26 -12.30 27.23
CA LEU A 42 0.80 -11.16 27.96
C LEU A 42 1.44 -11.54 29.29
N ASP A 43 1.24 -12.77 29.78
CA ASP A 43 1.71 -13.27 31.08
C ASP A 43 1.26 -12.37 32.26
N VAL A 44 0.04 -11.82 32.14
CA VAL A 44 -0.61 -10.97 33.15
C VAL A 44 -2.03 -11.47 33.36
N ASP A 45 -2.46 -11.56 34.62
CA ASP A 45 -3.86 -11.82 34.96
C ASP A 45 -4.73 -10.61 34.62
N ILE A 46 -5.61 -10.78 33.64
CA ILE A 46 -6.56 -9.76 33.20
C ILE A 46 -7.93 -10.10 33.77
N GLU A 47 -8.57 -9.15 34.45
CA GLU A 47 -9.91 -9.34 34.97
C GLU A 47 -10.96 -9.28 33.84
N ALA A 48 -11.79 -10.32 33.74
CA ALA A 48 -12.86 -10.42 32.73
C ALA A 48 -13.93 -9.31 32.81
N GLY A 49 -14.00 -8.57 33.95
CA GLY A 49 -14.92 -7.46 34.15
C GLY A 49 -14.67 -6.26 33.22
N PHE A 50 -13.41 -5.96 32.90
CA PHE A 50 -13.06 -4.90 31.96
C PHE A 50 -13.51 -5.24 30.53
N ALA A 51 -13.31 -6.49 30.10
CA ALA A 51 -13.70 -6.96 28.78
C ALA A 51 -15.24 -6.91 28.57
N LYS A 52 -16.03 -7.22 29.62
CA LYS A 52 -17.50 -7.15 29.57
C LYS A 52 -18.03 -5.72 29.43
N ASN A 53 -17.41 -4.74 30.09
CA ASN A 53 -17.80 -3.33 30.00
C ASN A 53 -17.50 -2.71 28.62
N ASP A 54 -16.34 -3.01 28.03
CA ASP A 54 -16.01 -2.57 26.67
C ASP A 54 -16.93 -3.22 25.63
N GLN A 55 -17.24 -4.51 25.79
CA GLN A 55 -18.18 -5.20 24.92
C GLN A 55 -19.58 -4.59 24.96
N ALA A 56 -20.07 -4.21 26.15
CA ALA A 56 -21.38 -3.58 26.32
C ALA A 56 -21.46 -2.19 25.65
N ARG A 57 -20.40 -1.38 25.76
CA ARG A 57 -20.31 -0.08 25.05
C ARG A 57 -20.34 -0.24 23.53
N VAL A 58 -19.52 -1.14 22.99
CA VAL A 58 -19.43 -1.38 21.54
C VAL A 58 -20.69 -2.07 20.98
N SER A 59 -21.42 -2.82 21.82
CA SER A 59 -22.74 -3.38 21.48
C SER A 59 -23.81 -2.31 21.25
N SER A 60 -23.74 -1.17 21.95
CA SER A 60 -24.73 -0.10 21.80
C SER A 60 -24.54 0.75 20.54
N ASP A 61 -23.34 0.73 19.94
CA ASP A 61 -22.99 1.47 18.71
C ASP A 61 -22.89 0.55 17.48
N GLU A 62 -23.70 -0.52 17.40
CA GLU A 62 -23.72 -1.44 16.26
C GLU A 62 -24.34 -0.78 15.01
N PHE A 63 -23.55 -0.64 13.94
CA PHE A 63 -24.04 -0.23 12.61
C PHE A 63 -23.43 -1.07 11.49
N GLY A 64 -24.22 -1.37 10.46
CA GLY A 64 -23.77 -2.11 9.28
C GLY A 64 -23.09 -1.24 8.21
N LEU A 65 -22.45 -1.89 7.23
CA LEU A 65 -21.72 -1.24 6.11
C LEU A 65 -22.58 -0.25 5.31
N PHE A 66 -23.87 -0.56 5.10
CA PHE A 66 -24.79 0.28 4.33
C PHE A 66 -25.57 1.29 5.21
N SER A 67 -25.19 1.45 6.47
CA SER A 67 -25.84 2.42 7.36
C SER A 67 -25.43 3.85 7.01
N LYS A 68 -26.36 4.80 7.16
CA LYS A 68 -26.06 6.25 7.09
C LYS A 68 -24.98 6.64 8.12
N LYS A 69 -24.90 5.94 9.25
CA LYS A 69 -23.88 6.14 10.29
C LYS A 69 -22.48 5.78 9.78
N PHE A 70 -22.35 4.64 9.09
CA PHE A 70 -21.08 4.25 8.43
C PHE A 70 -20.68 5.28 7.36
N LEU A 71 -21.61 5.65 6.47
CA LEU A 71 -21.30 6.58 5.38
C LEU A 71 -20.82 7.95 5.91
N ARG A 72 -21.45 8.45 6.98
CA ARG A 72 -21.08 9.75 7.59
C ARG A 72 -19.73 9.69 8.32
N ARG A 73 -19.40 8.57 8.98
CA ARG A 73 -18.21 8.45 9.83
C ARG A 73 -16.97 7.93 9.08
N HIS A 74 -17.18 6.97 8.18
CA HIS A 74 -16.13 6.18 7.52
C HIS A 74 -16.20 6.20 5.99
N GLY A 75 -17.24 6.81 5.40
CA GLY A 75 -17.39 6.89 3.94
C GLY A 75 -16.28 7.67 3.26
N LEU A 76 -15.87 8.81 3.83
CA LEU A 76 -14.74 9.61 3.30
C LEU A 76 -13.42 8.85 3.43
N HIS A 77 -13.23 8.14 4.55
CA HIS A 77 -12.05 7.32 4.80
C HIS A 77 -11.95 6.18 3.78
N LEU A 78 -13.06 5.48 3.52
CA LEU A 78 -13.12 4.41 2.52
C LEU A 78 -12.87 4.93 1.11
N LEU A 79 -13.43 6.08 0.76
CA LEU A 79 -13.15 6.73 -0.52
C LEU A 79 -11.66 7.07 -0.64
N GLY A 80 -11.06 7.64 0.41
CA GLY A 80 -9.64 7.98 0.47
C GLY A 80 -8.75 6.74 0.30
N THR A 81 -8.98 5.70 1.09
CA THR A 81 -8.16 4.47 1.03
C THR A 81 -8.34 3.70 -0.28
N ALA A 82 -9.57 3.58 -0.79
CA ALA A 82 -9.82 2.87 -2.04
C ALA A 82 -9.23 3.62 -3.24
N THR A 83 -9.40 4.94 -3.30
CA THR A 83 -8.92 5.77 -4.42
C THR A 83 -7.39 5.87 -4.41
N THR A 84 -6.77 6.08 -3.26
CA THR A 84 -5.30 6.17 -3.17
C THR A 84 -4.64 4.84 -3.53
N TRP A 85 -5.19 3.70 -3.09
CA TRP A 85 -4.68 2.38 -3.47
C TRP A 85 -4.90 2.10 -4.97
N PHE A 86 -6.07 2.44 -5.53
CA PHE A 86 -6.33 2.33 -6.96
C PHE A 86 -5.32 3.12 -7.81
N LEU A 87 -5.12 4.41 -7.49
CA LEU A 87 -4.23 5.29 -8.26
C LEU A 87 -2.76 4.88 -8.12
N LEU A 88 -2.36 4.47 -6.92
CA LEU A 88 -1.04 3.90 -6.68
C LEU A 88 -0.81 2.66 -7.55
N ASP A 89 -1.72 1.68 -7.51
CA ASP A 89 -1.52 0.40 -8.20
C ASP A 89 -1.47 0.60 -9.72
N ILE A 90 -2.17 1.60 -10.27
CA ILE A 90 -1.98 1.99 -11.68
C ILE A 90 -0.52 2.37 -11.93
N ALA A 91 0.04 3.32 -11.18
CA ALA A 91 1.40 3.79 -11.41
C ALA A 91 2.44 2.70 -11.13
N PHE A 92 2.34 2.05 -9.97
CA PHE A 92 3.29 1.05 -9.49
C PHE A 92 3.38 -0.16 -10.41
N TYR A 93 2.23 -0.79 -10.75
CA TYR A 93 2.25 -1.98 -11.61
C TYR A 93 2.62 -1.64 -13.05
N SER A 94 2.19 -0.49 -13.58
CA SER A 94 2.60 -0.06 -14.92
C SER A 94 4.11 0.10 -15.02
N GLN A 95 4.72 0.80 -14.06
CA GLN A 95 6.17 1.00 -14.04
C GLN A 95 6.94 -0.29 -13.83
N ASN A 96 6.44 -1.20 -12.99
CA ASN A 96 7.12 -2.46 -12.71
C ASN A 96 7.03 -3.44 -13.90
N LEU A 97 5.84 -3.59 -14.50
CA LEU A 97 5.59 -4.52 -15.59
C LEU A 97 6.30 -4.10 -16.89
N PHE A 98 6.25 -2.81 -17.21
CA PHE A 98 6.84 -2.25 -18.44
C PHE A 98 8.24 -1.66 -18.23
N GLN A 99 8.90 -2.00 -17.11
CA GLN A 99 10.24 -1.54 -16.79
C GLN A 99 11.26 -1.87 -17.89
N LYS A 100 11.18 -3.08 -18.46
CA LYS A 100 12.01 -3.51 -19.59
C LYS A 100 11.84 -2.57 -20.79
N ASP A 101 10.59 -2.26 -21.15
CA ASP A 101 10.27 -1.45 -22.33
C ASP A 101 10.71 -0.01 -22.14
N ILE A 102 10.52 0.55 -20.93
CA ILE A 102 11.00 1.90 -20.57
C ILE A 102 12.53 1.98 -20.76
N PHE A 103 13.28 1.02 -20.20
CA PHE A 103 14.75 1.00 -20.30
C PHE A 103 15.27 0.74 -21.71
N THR A 104 14.54 -0.06 -22.49
CA THR A 104 14.88 -0.31 -23.89
C THR A 104 14.63 0.95 -24.74
N THR A 105 13.53 1.66 -24.50
CA THR A 105 13.18 2.90 -25.21
C THR A 105 14.21 4.01 -24.96
N ILE A 106 14.81 4.04 -23.78
CA ILE A 106 15.84 5.02 -23.40
C ILE A 106 17.25 4.61 -23.90
N GLY A 107 17.38 3.37 -24.36
CA GLY A 107 18.64 2.81 -24.86
C GLY A 107 19.59 2.39 -23.74
N TRP A 108 19.11 2.20 -22.51
CA TRP A 108 19.93 1.63 -21.43
C TRP A 108 20.04 0.11 -21.57
N LEU A 109 18.93 -0.55 -21.91
CA LEU A 109 18.95 -1.96 -22.34
C LEU A 109 19.05 -2.02 -23.87
N PRO A 110 19.94 -2.89 -24.42
CA PRO A 110 19.97 -3.12 -25.86
C PRO A 110 18.68 -3.78 -26.34
N SER A 111 18.35 -3.61 -27.63
CA SER A 111 17.13 -4.19 -28.20
C SER A 111 17.19 -5.72 -28.20
N ALA A 112 16.08 -6.38 -27.89
CA ALA A 112 15.98 -7.85 -27.88
C ALA A 112 16.51 -8.50 -29.18
N LYS A 113 16.36 -7.82 -30.33
CA LYS A 113 16.82 -8.30 -31.64
C LYS A 113 18.35 -8.40 -31.77
N THR A 114 19.12 -7.80 -30.86
CA THR A 114 20.58 -7.78 -30.92
C THR A 114 21.24 -8.81 -30.00
N MET A 115 20.46 -9.68 -29.34
CA MET A 115 20.99 -10.62 -28.36
C MET A 115 20.20 -11.94 -28.30
N ASN A 116 20.86 -12.98 -27.79
CA ASN A 116 20.21 -14.27 -27.54
C ASN A 116 19.28 -14.20 -26.31
N ALA A 117 18.24 -15.03 -26.26
CA ALA A 117 17.23 -15.00 -25.19
C ALA A 117 17.80 -15.10 -23.76
N ILE A 118 18.85 -15.92 -23.55
CA ILE A 118 19.51 -16.06 -22.24
C ILE A 118 20.22 -14.76 -21.84
N GLN A 119 20.86 -14.10 -22.80
CA GLN A 119 21.57 -12.85 -22.55
C GLN A 119 20.60 -11.70 -22.31
N GLU A 120 19.47 -11.68 -23.01
CA GLU A 120 18.37 -10.76 -22.75
C GLU A 120 17.83 -10.90 -21.34
N LEU A 121 17.51 -12.14 -20.93
CA LEU A 121 17.03 -12.43 -19.59
C LEU A 121 18.04 -11.99 -18.53
N TYR A 122 19.34 -12.28 -18.72
CA TYR A 122 20.39 -11.88 -17.79
C TYR A 122 20.50 -10.36 -17.64
N GLN A 123 20.44 -9.60 -18.73
CA GLN A 123 20.52 -8.13 -18.68
C GLN A 123 19.29 -7.51 -18.00
N ILE A 124 18.09 -8.01 -18.31
CA ILE A 124 16.84 -7.58 -17.67
C ILE A 124 16.89 -7.89 -16.17
N ALA A 125 17.30 -9.12 -15.81
CA ALA A 125 17.39 -9.53 -14.41
C ALA A 125 18.40 -8.68 -13.65
N LYS A 126 19.58 -8.39 -14.22
CA LYS A 126 20.58 -7.50 -13.62
C LYS A 126 20.03 -6.09 -13.40
N ALA A 127 19.35 -5.54 -14.40
CA ALA A 127 18.73 -4.22 -14.33
C ALA A 127 17.63 -4.15 -13.25
N GLN A 128 16.72 -5.13 -13.22
CA GLN A 128 15.65 -5.19 -12.22
C GLN A 128 16.20 -5.42 -10.81
N THR A 129 17.21 -6.28 -10.67
CA THR A 129 17.88 -6.52 -9.38
C THR A 129 18.53 -5.25 -8.85
N LEU A 130 19.17 -4.46 -9.71
CA LEU A 130 19.77 -3.18 -9.32
C LEU A 130 18.70 -2.21 -8.79
N ILE A 131 17.58 -2.04 -9.51
CA ILE A 131 16.47 -1.19 -9.08
C ILE A 131 15.84 -1.70 -7.78
N ALA A 132 15.71 -3.02 -7.61
CA ALA A 132 15.16 -3.60 -6.39
C ALA A 132 16.09 -3.35 -5.19
N LEU A 133 17.40 -3.54 -5.35
CA LEU A 133 18.41 -3.35 -4.29
C LEU A 133 18.58 -1.88 -3.91
N CYS A 134 18.50 -0.95 -4.86
CA CYS A 134 18.74 0.47 -4.61
C CYS A 134 17.45 1.27 -4.35
N GLY A 135 16.31 0.82 -4.87
CA GLY A 135 15.02 1.50 -4.76
C GLY A 135 14.06 0.78 -3.81
N THR A 136 13.53 -0.36 -4.26
CA THR A 136 12.41 -1.04 -3.59
C THR A 136 12.73 -1.50 -2.17
N VAL A 137 13.81 -2.26 -1.99
CA VAL A 137 14.16 -2.86 -0.69
C VAL A 137 14.50 -1.79 0.36
N PRO A 138 15.37 -0.80 0.07
CA PRO A 138 15.63 0.28 1.01
C PRO A 138 14.36 1.08 1.32
N GLY A 139 13.49 1.31 0.34
CA GLY A 139 12.23 2.04 0.55
C GLY A 139 11.35 1.39 1.63
N TYR A 140 11.20 0.07 1.60
CA TYR A 140 10.47 -0.66 2.64
C TYR A 140 11.13 -0.57 4.02
N TRP A 141 12.45 -0.72 4.11
CA TRP A 141 13.15 -0.61 5.39
C TRP A 141 13.06 0.78 6.01
N PHE A 142 13.08 1.83 5.17
CA PHE A 142 12.83 3.19 5.62
C PHE A 142 11.41 3.38 6.11
N THR A 143 10.41 2.78 5.46
CA THR A 143 9.04 2.78 6.00
C THR A 143 9.00 2.11 7.36
N VAL A 144 9.56 0.90 7.49
CA VAL A 144 9.56 0.16 8.77
C VAL A 144 10.23 1.00 9.87
N ALA A 145 11.35 1.65 9.60
CA ALA A 145 12.06 2.45 10.59
C ALA A 145 11.35 3.75 10.98
N LEU A 146 10.55 4.35 10.09
CA LEU A 146 10.00 5.69 10.29
C LEU A 146 8.48 5.74 10.44
N ILE A 147 7.75 4.65 10.22
CA ILE A 147 6.28 4.65 10.20
C ILE A 147 5.64 5.03 11.53
N ASP A 148 6.22 4.60 12.65
CA ASP A 148 5.71 4.92 13.98
C ASP A 148 6.18 6.29 14.47
N TRP A 149 7.29 6.81 13.94
CA TRP A 149 7.80 8.14 14.31
C TRP A 149 7.19 9.26 13.46
N MET A 150 7.17 9.10 12.13
CA MET A 150 6.70 10.13 11.19
C MET A 150 5.18 10.09 10.99
N GLY A 151 4.57 8.91 11.13
CA GLY A 151 3.15 8.69 10.85
C GLY A 151 2.88 8.27 9.41
N ARG A 152 1.73 7.62 9.20
CA ARG A 152 1.33 7.00 7.92
C ARG A 152 0.91 8.06 6.91
N PHE A 153 0.20 9.10 7.36
CA PHE A 153 -0.28 10.17 6.48
C PHE A 153 0.90 10.96 5.89
N LYS A 154 1.88 11.34 6.73
CA LYS A 154 3.07 12.07 6.26
C LYS A 154 3.90 11.25 5.29
N ILE A 155 4.11 9.95 5.56
CA ILE A 155 4.80 9.04 4.64
C ILE A 155 4.07 8.96 3.29
N GLN A 156 2.74 8.83 3.32
CA GLN A 156 1.95 8.73 2.10
C GLN A 156 2.02 10.00 1.23
N VAL A 157 1.87 11.17 1.85
CA VAL A 157 1.97 12.47 1.18
C VAL A 157 3.37 12.69 0.62
N LEU A 158 4.41 12.37 1.40
CA LEU A 158 5.80 12.44 0.97
C LEU A 158 6.05 11.56 -0.26
N GLY A 159 5.63 10.29 -0.19
CA GLY A 159 5.80 9.32 -1.27
C GLY A 159 5.12 9.76 -2.57
N PHE A 160 3.83 10.11 -2.53
CA PHE A 160 3.12 10.59 -3.72
C PHE A 160 3.71 11.90 -4.28
N SER A 161 4.18 12.81 -3.42
CA SER A 161 4.82 14.06 -3.85
C SER A 161 6.13 13.79 -4.60
N PHE A 162 7.01 12.96 -4.04
CA PHE A 162 8.28 12.62 -4.68
C PHE A 162 8.11 11.73 -5.91
N MET A 163 7.13 10.83 -5.93
CA MET A 163 6.76 10.08 -7.12
C MET A 163 6.33 11.03 -8.25
N THR A 164 5.46 11.98 -7.95
CA THR A 164 4.99 12.98 -8.92
C THR A 164 6.16 13.81 -9.46
N ALA A 165 6.99 14.36 -8.57
CA ALA A 165 8.15 15.16 -8.95
C ALA A 165 9.16 14.36 -9.79
N SER A 166 9.43 13.11 -9.41
CA SER A 166 10.37 12.24 -10.13
C SER A 166 9.83 11.86 -11.51
N LEU A 167 8.55 11.52 -11.63
CA LEU A 167 7.91 11.21 -12.92
C LEU A 167 7.89 12.43 -13.85
N ILE A 168 7.62 13.64 -13.32
CA ILE A 168 7.74 14.89 -14.09
C ILE A 168 9.20 15.11 -14.53
N GLY A 169 10.17 14.89 -13.64
CA GLY A 169 11.59 15.01 -13.95
C GLY A 169 12.09 13.99 -15.00
N LEU A 170 11.46 12.81 -15.07
CA LEU A 170 11.72 11.83 -16.12
C LEU A 170 11.06 12.22 -17.45
N ALA A 171 9.91 12.89 -17.41
CA ALA A 171 9.10 13.15 -18.59
C ALA A 171 9.38 14.50 -19.28
N ILE A 172 9.68 15.58 -18.56
CA ILE A 172 9.92 16.90 -19.17
C ILE A 172 11.20 16.86 -20.04
N PRO A 173 12.39 16.59 -19.48
CA PRO A 173 13.62 16.47 -20.25
C PRO A 173 13.80 15.08 -20.89
N TYR A 174 12.74 14.48 -21.43
CA TYR A 174 12.78 13.11 -21.97
C TYR A 174 13.88 12.90 -23.03
N HIS A 175 14.07 13.86 -23.94
CA HIS A 175 15.13 13.78 -24.94
C HIS A 175 16.53 13.79 -24.30
N HIS A 176 16.75 14.58 -23.25
CA HIS A 176 18.02 14.63 -22.53
C HIS A 176 18.40 13.24 -21.98
N TRP A 177 17.43 12.47 -21.49
CA TRP A 177 17.64 11.12 -20.95
C TRP A 177 17.99 10.07 -22.01
N THR A 178 17.56 10.25 -23.26
CA THR A 178 17.88 9.31 -24.36
C THR A 178 19.35 9.39 -24.81
N LEU A 179 20.03 10.51 -24.50
CA LEU A 179 21.44 10.71 -24.82
C LEU A 179 22.33 9.76 -24.00
N PRO A 180 23.34 9.10 -24.61
CA PRO A 180 24.16 8.07 -23.95
C PRO A 180 24.76 8.49 -22.61
N HIS A 181 25.22 9.74 -22.49
CA HIS A 181 25.85 10.26 -21.28
C HIS A 181 24.89 10.42 -20.09
N ASN A 182 23.58 10.53 -20.33
CA ASN A 182 22.60 10.89 -19.29
C ASN A 182 21.71 9.71 -18.87
N ARG A 183 21.83 8.54 -19.52
CA ARG A 183 21.00 7.36 -19.25
C ARG A 183 21.08 6.90 -17.79
N ILE A 184 22.25 7.05 -17.16
CA ILE A 184 22.44 6.69 -15.75
C ILE A 184 21.58 7.58 -14.85
N GLY A 185 21.48 8.87 -15.13
CA GLY A 185 20.63 9.78 -14.37
C GLY A 185 19.15 9.42 -14.47
N PHE A 186 18.69 8.94 -15.63
CA PHE A 186 17.33 8.39 -15.75
C PHE A 186 17.14 7.19 -14.82
N VAL A 187 18.08 6.23 -14.83
CA VAL A 187 18.01 5.03 -13.99
C VAL A 187 17.99 5.40 -12.50
N VAL A 188 18.80 6.38 -12.08
CA VAL A 188 18.81 6.88 -10.70
C VAL A 188 17.47 7.49 -10.32
N LEU A 189 16.93 8.39 -11.13
CA LEU A 189 15.65 9.06 -10.86
C LEU A 189 14.46 8.08 -10.92
N TYR A 190 14.54 7.08 -11.81
CA TYR A 190 13.57 5.99 -11.88
C TYR A 190 13.65 5.07 -10.65
N SER A 191 14.85 4.73 -10.19
CA SER A 191 15.06 4.00 -8.94
C SER A 191 14.56 4.79 -7.73
N LEU A 192 14.75 6.11 -7.73
CA LEU A 192 14.25 7.00 -6.68
C LEU A 192 12.71 7.05 -6.66
N THR A 193 12.07 6.97 -7.83
CA THR A 193 10.61 6.85 -7.94
C THR A 193 10.13 5.56 -7.25
N PHE A 194 10.80 4.43 -7.48
CA PHE A 194 10.49 3.19 -6.76
C PHE A 194 10.81 3.28 -5.27
N PHE A 195 11.91 3.92 -4.89
CA PHE A 195 12.23 4.15 -3.49
C PHE A 195 11.08 4.86 -2.77
N PHE A 196 10.63 6.02 -3.26
CA PHE A 196 9.54 6.78 -2.64
C PHE A 196 8.16 6.14 -2.80
N CYS A 197 7.97 5.31 -3.82
CA CYS A 197 6.75 4.51 -3.92
C CYS A 197 6.65 3.51 -2.76
N ASN A 198 7.77 2.86 -2.38
CA ASN A 198 7.82 1.89 -1.29
C ASN A 198 8.00 2.57 0.08
N PHE A 199 8.79 3.64 0.13
CA PHE A 199 8.88 4.61 1.23
C PHE A 199 7.75 5.64 1.14
N GLY A 200 6.51 5.15 1.21
CA GLY A 200 5.37 5.97 0.84
C GLY A 200 4.10 5.16 0.64
N PRO A 201 3.36 5.45 -0.44
CA PRO A 201 2.00 4.96 -0.61
C PRO A 201 1.89 3.44 -0.67
N ASN A 202 2.86 2.70 -1.20
CA ASN A 202 2.75 1.23 -1.31
C ASN A 202 2.57 0.54 0.04
N ALA A 203 3.34 0.95 1.04
CA ALA A 203 3.19 0.42 2.38
C ALA A 203 1.97 1.05 3.10
N THR A 204 1.78 2.37 2.99
CA THR A 204 0.73 3.04 3.76
C THR A 204 -0.68 2.71 3.29
N THR A 205 -0.92 2.57 1.98
CA THR A 205 -2.25 2.18 1.46
C THR A 205 -2.64 0.77 1.88
N PHE A 206 -1.66 -0.09 2.17
CA PHE A 206 -1.92 -1.41 2.74
C PHE A 206 -2.20 -1.36 4.25
N ILE A 207 -1.44 -0.55 5.00
CA ILE A 207 -1.51 -0.48 6.46
C ILE A 207 -2.73 0.31 6.94
N VAL A 208 -2.98 1.48 6.35
CA VAL A 208 -3.99 2.43 6.83
C VAL A 208 -5.41 1.85 6.91
N PRO A 209 -5.93 1.12 5.89
CA PRO A 209 -7.26 0.50 6.00
C PRO A 209 -7.35 -0.52 7.15
N ALA A 210 -6.24 -1.16 7.55
CA ALA A 210 -6.24 -2.08 8.68
C ALA A 210 -6.31 -1.35 10.04
N GLU A 211 -5.83 -0.11 10.09
CA GLU A 211 -5.71 0.69 11.33
C GLU A 211 -6.89 1.65 11.56
N ILE A 212 -7.61 2.08 10.51
CA ILE A 212 -8.67 3.10 10.65
C ILE A 212 -10.08 2.52 10.79
N PHE A 213 -10.31 1.29 10.33
CA PHE A 213 -11.66 0.71 10.32
C PHE A 213 -11.95 -0.12 11.57
N PRO A 214 -13.18 -0.04 12.12
CA PRO A 214 -13.58 -0.80 13.30
C PRO A 214 -13.45 -2.29 13.04
N ALA A 215 -13.06 -3.06 14.06
CA ALA A 215 -12.71 -4.49 13.94
C ALA A 215 -13.78 -5.31 13.19
N ARG A 216 -15.06 -4.97 13.39
CA ARG A 216 -16.23 -5.61 12.77
C ARG A 216 -16.30 -5.44 11.25
N LEU A 217 -15.97 -4.25 10.74
CA LEU A 217 -16.04 -3.92 9.31
C LEU A 217 -14.68 -3.87 8.63
N ARG A 218 -13.59 -4.04 9.40
CA ARG A 218 -12.21 -3.93 8.93
C ARG A 218 -11.93 -4.84 7.74
N ALA A 219 -12.31 -6.12 7.83
CA ALA A 219 -12.08 -7.08 6.76
C ALA A 219 -12.78 -6.66 5.45
N THR A 220 -14.03 -6.20 5.54
CA THR A 220 -14.80 -5.76 4.37
C THR A 220 -14.24 -4.46 3.77
N CYS A 221 -13.94 -3.46 4.61
CA CYS A 221 -13.43 -2.16 4.14
C CYS A 221 -12.00 -2.27 3.58
N HIS A 222 -11.15 -3.07 4.22
CA HIS A 222 -9.84 -3.42 3.69
C HIS A 222 -9.98 -4.21 2.39
N GLY A 223 -10.91 -5.17 2.32
CA GLY A 223 -11.20 -5.92 1.09
C GLY A 223 -11.63 -5.04 -0.08
N ILE A 224 -12.52 -4.06 0.14
CA ILE A 224 -12.93 -3.08 -0.88
C ILE A 224 -11.75 -2.23 -1.33
N SER A 225 -10.91 -1.76 -0.39
CA SER A 225 -9.73 -0.96 -0.71
C SER A 225 -8.71 -1.79 -1.51
N ALA A 226 -8.48 -3.04 -1.13
CA ALA A 226 -7.58 -3.96 -1.82
C ALA A 226 -8.09 -4.33 -3.22
N ALA A 227 -9.40 -4.58 -3.36
CA ALA A 227 -10.03 -4.84 -4.65
C ALA A 227 -9.90 -3.64 -5.59
N SER A 228 -10.03 -2.42 -5.06
CA SER A 228 -9.79 -1.18 -5.80
C SER A 228 -8.33 -1.07 -6.25
N GLY A 229 -7.36 -1.38 -5.38
CA GLY A 229 -5.95 -1.51 -5.78
C GLY A 229 -5.77 -2.47 -6.97
N LYS A 230 -6.30 -3.69 -6.88
CA LYS A 230 -6.21 -4.66 -7.98
C LYS A 230 -6.90 -4.22 -9.26
N ALA A 231 -8.02 -3.50 -9.18
CA ALA A 231 -8.63 -2.87 -10.33
C ALA A 231 -7.69 -1.84 -10.97
N GLY A 232 -7.01 -1.03 -10.16
CA GLY A 232 -5.97 -0.10 -10.61
C GLY A 232 -4.80 -0.81 -11.29
N ALA A 233 -4.32 -1.92 -10.71
CA ALA A 233 -3.26 -2.74 -11.30
C ALA A 233 -3.64 -3.29 -12.69
N MET A 234 -4.90 -3.73 -12.87
CA MET A 234 -5.40 -4.15 -14.18
C MET A 234 -5.44 -3.00 -15.17
N VAL A 235 -5.98 -1.83 -14.77
CA VAL A 235 -6.01 -0.63 -15.62
C VAL A 235 -4.60 -0.21 -16.04
N GLY A 236 -3.63 -0.24 -15.13
CA GLY A 236 -2.23 0.04 -15.44
C GLY A 236 -1.64 -0.98 -16.39
N SER A 237 -1.80 -2.27 -16.10
CA SER A 237 -1.20 -3.36 -16.89
C SER A 237 -1.71 -3.40 -18.33
N PHE A 238 -3.02 -3.21 -18.56
CA PHE A 238 -3.58 -3.21 -19.92
C PHE A 238 -3.53 -1.83 -20.58
N GLY A 239 -3.75 -0.77 -19.80
CA GLY A 239 -3.83 0.61 -20.31
C GLY A 239 -2.48 1.20 -20.68
N PHE A 240 -1.41 0.88 -19.95
CA PHE A 240 -0.10 1.51 -20.17
C PHE A 240 0.47 1.18 -21.55
N ALA A 241 0.46 -0.09 -21.97
CA ALA A 241 0.95 -0.49 -23.30
C ALA A 241 0.17 0.20 -24.43
N ALA A 242 -1.16 0.26 -24.31
CA ALA A 242 -2.02 0.95 -25.27
C ALA A 242 -1.72 2.45 -25.32
N LEU A 243 -1.50 3.07 -24.16
CA LEU A 243 -1.20 4.50 -24.04
C LEU A 243 0.16 4.84 -24.64
N VAL A 244 1.21 4.05 -24.37
CA VAL A 244 2.53 4.24 -24.99
C VAL A 244 2.45 4.15 -26.52
N LYS A 245 1.67 3.19 -27.05
CA LYS A 245 1.48 3.06 -28.50
C LYS A 245 0.73 4.25 -29.11
N ALA A 246 -0.23 4.81 -28.39
CA ALA A 246 -1.07 5.90 -28.89
C ALA A 246 -0.42 7.28 -28.79
N VAL A 247 0.24 7.60 -27.67
CA VAL A 247 0.72 8.97 -27.35
C VAL A 247 2.21 9.04 -27.04
N GLY A 248 2.92 7.92 -27.03
CA GLY A 248 4.36 7.83 -26.79
C GLY A 248 4.76 7.80 -25.32
N MET A 249 6.01 7.35 -25.06
CA MET A 249 6.51 7.12 -23.70
C MET A 249 6.53 8.39 -22.84
N LYS A 250 6.96 9.51 -23.41
CA LYS A 250 7.01 10.81 -22.71
C LYS A 250 5.64 11.20 -22.14
N THR A 251 4.60 11.17 -22.98
CA THR A 251 3.24 11.57 -22.60
C THR A 251 2.66 10.59 -21.58
N THR A 252 2.92 9.29 -21.74
CA THR A 252 2.51 8.27 -20.76
C THR A 252 3.13 8.53 -19.39
N LEU A 253 4.42 8.87 -19.30
CA LEU A 253 5.06 9.21 -18.02
C LEU A 253 4.44 10.47 -17.37
N LEU A 254 4.07 11.49 -18.17
CA LEU A 254 3.32 12.65 -17.64
C LEU A 254 1.93 12.26 -17.12
N ILE A 255 1.23 11.36 -17.81
CA ILE A 255 -0.07 10.86 -17.33
C ILE A 255 0.10 10.10 -16.02
N MET A 256 1.14 9.26 -15.89
CA MET A 256 1.45 8.59 -14.61
C MET A 256 1.79 9.58 -13.50
N ALA A 257 2.47 10.68 -13.82
CA ALA A 257 2.71 11.76 -12.87
C ALA A 257 1.41 12.42 -12.43
N GLY A 258 0.48 12.68 -13.36
CA GLY A 258 -0.85 13.20 -13.07
C GLY A 258 -1.66 12.28 -12.17
N ILE A 259 -1.65 10.97 -12.43
CA ILE A 259 -2.30 9.96 -11.59
C ILE A 259 -1.69 9.96 -10.17
N SER A 260 -0.37 10.04 -10.07
CA SER A 260 0.34 10.15 -8.78
C SER A 260 -0.01 11.44 -8.03
N PHE A 261 -0.17 12.55 -8.75
CA PHE A 261 -0.59 13.83 -8.19
C PHE A 261 -2.04 13.79 -7.70
N VAL A 262 -2.95 13.16 -8.44
CA VAL A 262 -4.33 12.94 -7.95
C VAL A 262 -4.29 12.05 -6.70
N GLY A 263 -3.43 11.03 -6.66
CA GLY A 263 -3.19 10.21 -5.46
C GLY A 263 -2.74 11.03 -4.26
N LEU A 264 -1.87 12.02 -4.47
CA LEU A 264 -1.48 13.00 -3.45
C LEU A 264 -2.69 13.77 -2.90
N LEU A 265 -3.56 14.28 -3.78
CA LEU A 265 -4.74 15.04 -3.38
C LEU A 265 -5.72 14.19 -2.56
N PHE A 266 -5.99 12.95 -2.99
CA PHE A 266 -6.85 12.03 -2.26
C PHE A 266 -6.23 11.54 -0.94
N SER A 267 -4.90 11.63 -0.79
CA SER A 267 -4.24 11.29 0.48
C SER A 267 -4.67 12.23 1.62
N PHE A 268 -5.06 13.47 1.34
CA PHE A 268 -5.63 14.41 2.33
C PHE A 268 -6.97 13.97 2.91
N LEU A 269 -7.66 13.01 2.28
CA LEU A 269 -8.90 12.43 2.82
C LEU A 269 -8.63 11.27 3.80
N VAL A 270 -7.37 10.82 3.91
CA VAL A 270 -6.96 9.70 4.73
C VAL A 270 -6.55 10.21 6.11
N PRO A 271 -7.21 9.78 7.21
CA PRO A 271 -6.87 10.22 8.55
C PRO A 271 -5.52 9.63 8.98
N GLU A 272 -4.78 10.34 9.84
CA GLU A 272 -3.53 9.84 10.45
C GLU A 272 -3.87 8.89 11.63
N PRO A 273 -3.55 7.59 11.54
CA PRO A 273 -3.81 6.63 12.62
C PRO A 273 -2.74 6.63 13.72
N ASN A 274 -1.60 7.30 13.53
CA ASN A 274 -0.46 7.18 14.44
C ASN A 274 -0.79 7.65 15.88
N GLY A 275 -0.47 6.82 16.87
CA GLY A 275 -0.63 7.11 18.29
C GLY A 275 -2.07 7.09 18.82
N LYS A 276 -3.05 6.76 17.97
CA LYS A 276 -4.47 6.69 18.36
C LYS A 276 -4.93 5.25 18.51
N SER A 277 -5.80 5.01 19.47
CA SER A 277 -6.43 3.69 19.59
C SER A 277 -7.42 3.48 18.43
N LEU A 278 -7.69 2.21 18.12
CA LEU A 278 -8.64 1.88 17.07
C LEU A 278 -10.05 2.38 17.42
N GLU A 279 -10.37 2.38 18.72
CA GLU A 279 -11.64 2.83 19.29
C GLU A 279 -11.79 4.36 19.16
N GLU A 280 -10.69 5.11 19.28
CA GLU A 280 -10.69 6.56 19.03
C GLU A 280 -10.87 6.87 17.54
N LEU A 281 -10.19 6.12 16.67
CA LEU A 281 -10.29 6.28 15.21
C LEU A 281 -11.63 5.82 14.64
N SER A 282 -12.19 4.73 15.18
CA SER A 282 -13.53 4.23 14.83
C SER A 282 -14.64 5.11 15.43
N GLY A 283 -14.29 5.90 16.44
CA GLY A 283 -15.19 6.72 17.25
C GLY A 283 -16.05 5.91 18.23
N GLU A 284 -15.65 4.68 18.54
CA GLU A 284 -16.24 3.83 19.58
C GLU A 284 -15.83 4.31 21.01
N ALA A 285 -14.84 5.21 21.13
CA ALA A 285 -14.35 5.72 22.42
C ALA A 285 -15.13 6.93 22.99
N GLU A 286 -15.86 7.69 22.17
CA GLU A 286 -16.60 8.87 22.63
C GLU A 286 -18.10 8.54 22.86
N PRO A 287 -18.66 8.82 24.06
CA PRO A 287 -20.10 8.77 24.25
C PRO A 287 -20.76 9.83 23.34
N GLU A 288 -21.82 9.45 22.63
CA GLU A 288 -22.59 10.38 21.80
C GLU A 288 -22.96 11.61 22.63
N LYS A 289 -22.49 12.80 22.20
CA LYS A 289 -23.07 14.05 22.66
C LYS A 289 -24.47 14.13 22.07
N ILE A 290 -25.45 13.82 22.92
CA ILE A 290 -26.89 14.01 22.69
C ILE A 290 -27.16 15.47 22.31
#